data_AF-A0AAP2DX74-F1
#
_entry.id   AF-A0AAP2DX74-F1
#
_cell.length_a   1.000
_cell.length_b   1.000
_cell.length_c   1.000
_cell.angle_alpha   90.00
_cell.angle_beta   90.00
_cell.angle_gamma   90.00
#
_symmetry.space_group_name_H-M   'P 1'
#
loop_
_entity.id
_entity.type
_entity.pdbx_description
1 polymer ?
#
loop_
_entity_poly.entity_id
_entity_poly.type
_entity_poly.pdbx_seq_one_letter_code
_entity_poly.pdbx_strand_id
1 'polypeptide(L)' 'MEKDKPELTGLFKDILQGMNDATRKLVEENAAIGGSLVISVNGEVKKVPAKDLLPQVRINKNPLQ' A
#
# COMPACT_ATOMS: atom_id res chain seq x y z
N MET A 1 4.21 -24.97 -22.69
CA MET A 1 3.93 -25.24 -21.27
C MET A 1 3.62 -23.91 -20.61
N GLU A 2 2.34 -23.61 -20.53
CA GLU A 2 1.83 -22.42 -19.85
C GLU A 2 2.16 -22.58 -18.36
N LYS A 3 2.90 -21.64 -17.79
CA LYS A 3 3.31 -21.70 -16.38
C LYS A 3 2.08 -21.41 -15.53
N ASP A 4 1.62 -22.40 -14.78
CA ASP A 4 0.58 -22.26 -13.75
C ASP A 4 0.89 -21.04 -12.87
N LYS A 5 0.14 -19.96 -13.07
CA LYS A 5 0.16 -18.81 -12.18
C LYS A 5 -0.52 -19.28 -10.90
N PRO A 6 0.13 -19.25 -9.73
CA PRO A 6 -0.53 -19.68 -8.50
C PRO A 6 -1.74 -18.77 -8.28
N GLU A 7 -2.94 -19.35 -8.37
CA GLU A 7 -4.16 -18.63 -8.01
C GLU A 7 -4.08 -18.28 -6.52
N LEU A 8 -4.06 -16.98 -6.24
CA LEU A 8 -4.21 -16.48 -4.88
C LEU A 8 -5.56 -16.96 -4.35
N THR A 9 -5.54 -17.78 -3.31
CA THR A 9 -6.75 -18.23 -2.62
C THR A 9 -7.54 -17.01 -2.11
N GLY A 10 -8.84 -17.17 -1.86
CA GLY A 10 -9.69 -16.10 -1.34
C GLY A 10 -9.10 -15.42 -0.10
N LEU A 11 -8.55 -16.21 0.82
CA LEU A 11 -7.89 -15.71 2.03
C LEU A 11 -6.69 -14.79 1.72
N PHE A 12 -5.84 -15.14 0.75
CA PHE A 12 -4.72 -14.28 0.38
C PHE A 12 -5.19 -12.95 -0.21
N LYS A 13 -6.26 -12.96 -1.00
CA LYS A 13 -6.86 -11.73 -1.56
C LYS A 13 -7.36 -10.82 -0.43
N ASP A 14 -8.05 -11.39 0.55
CA ASP A 14 -8.58 -10.63 1.70
C ASP A 14 -7.46 -10.04 2.57
N ILE A 15 -6.39 -10.80 2.80
CA ILE A 15 -5.22 -10.31 3.55
C ILE A 15 -4.55 -9.14 2.81
N LEU A 16 -4.32 -9.28 1.50
CA LEU A 16 -3.71 -8.22 0.69
C LEU A 16 -4.58 -6.96 0.69
N GLN A 17 -5.90 -7.12 0.60
CA GLN A 17 -6.85 -6.03 0.68
C GLN A 17 -6.76 -5.32 2.04
N GLY A 18 -6.75 -6.07 3.14
CA GLY A 18 -6.61 -5.52 4.49
C GLY A 18 -5.29 -4.76 4.70
N MET A 19 -4.18 -5.30 4.20
CA MET A 19 -2.87 -4.62 4.25
C MET A 19 -2.87 -3.31 3.46
N ASN A 20 -3.50 -3.29 2.28
CA ASN A 20 -3.64 -2.09 1.46
C ASN A 20 -4.49 -1.02 2.17
N ASP A 21 -5.60 -1.42 2.77
CA ASP A 21 -6.50 -0.50 3.48
C ASP A 21 -5.86 0.08 4.74
N ALA A 22 -5.12 -0.73 5.50
CA ALA A 22 -4.35 -0.27 6.66
C ALA A 22 -3.25 0.73 6.25
N THR A 23 -2.51 0.44 5.18
CA THR A 23 -1.48 1.33 4.65
C THR A 23 -2.07 2.65 4.20
N ARG A 24 -3.23 2.62 3.52
CA ARG A 24 -3.94 3.84 3.09
C ARG A 24 -4.33 4.70 4.29
N LYS A 25 -5.00 4.13 5.29
CA LYS A 25 -5.42 4.85 6.49
C LYS A 25 -4.24 5.50 7.21
N LEU A 26 -3.14 4.75 7.38
CA LEU A 26 -1.93 5.25 8.00
C LEU A 26 -1.39 6.51 7.31
N VAL A 27 -1.33 6.50 5.98
CA VAL A 27 -0.87 7.64 5.18
C VAL A 27 -1.86 8.81 5.27
N GLU A 28 -3.16 8.56 5.14
CA GLU A 28 -4.21 9.59 5.19
C GLU A 28 -4.26 10.29 6.55
N GLU A 29 -4.24 9.55 7.65
CA GLU A 29 -4.26 10.09 9.01
C GLU A 29 -3.00 10.91 9.31
N ASN A 30 -1.82 10.42 8.93
CA ASN A 30 -0.58 11.18 9.08
C ASN A 30 -0.57 12.44 8.21
N ALA A 31 -1.11 12.38 6.99
CA ALA A 31 -1.20 13.55 6.11
C ALA A 31 -2.14 14.61 6.68
N ALA A 32 -3.27 14.20 7.28
CA ALA A 32 -4.24 15.11 7.88
C ALA A 32 -3.66 15.94 9.02
N ILE A 33 -2.71 15.39 9.79
CA ILE A 33 -2.02 16.09 10.87
C ILE A 33 -0.70 16.78 10.43
N GLY A 34 -0.39 16.79 9.13
CA GLY A 34 0.86 17.36 8.61
C GLY A 34 2.11 16.55 8.96
N GLY A 35 1.95 15.28 9.33
CA GLY A 35 3.01 14.38 9.75
C GLY A 35 3.88 13.84 8.61
N SER A 36 4.84 13.00 8.99
CA SER A 36 5.76 12.31 8.07
C SER A 36 5.91 10.86 8.47
N LEU A 37 6.14 10.00 7.48
CA LEU A 37 6.40 8.57 7.69
C LEU A 37 7.86 8.26 7.34
N VAL A 38 8.43 7.28 8.01
CA VAL A 38 9.74 6.72 7.68
C VAL A 38 9.50 5.48 6.83
N ILE A 39 10.04 5.47 5.61
CA ILE A 39 9.85 4.37 4.65
C ILE A 39 11.20 3.91 4.10
N SER A 40 11.26 2.67 3.65
CA SER A 40 12.38 2.14 2.87
C SER A 40 12.01 2.11 1.40
N VAL A 41 12.84 2.74 0.55
CA VAL A 41 12.70 2.71 -0.91
C VAL A 41 14.02 2.23 -1.48
N ASN A 42 14.01 1.10 -2.19
CA ASN A 42 15.22 0.50 -2.77
C ASN A 42 16.35 0.27 -1.74
N GLY A 43 16.00 -0.07 -0.51
CA GLY A 43 16.96 -0.28 0.58
C GLY A 43 17.42 1.00 1.29
N GLU A 44 17.03 2.18 0.80
CA GLU A 44 17.32 3.46 1.45
C GLU A 44 16.17 3.87 2.38
N VAL A 45 16.49 4.17 3.64
CA VAL A 45 15.52 4.64 4.62
C VAL A 45 15.45 6.17 4.57
N LYS A 46 14.25 6.70 4.33
CA LYS A 46 14.01 8.15 4.30
C LYS A 46 12.73 8.54 5.03
N LYS A 47 12.74 9.75 5.59
CA LYS A 47 11.55 10.41 6.16
C LYS A 47 10.86 11.20 5.07
N VAL A 48 9.59 10.91 4.82
CA VAL A 48 8.79 11.52 3.75
C VAL A 48 7.52 12.13 4.33
N PRO A 49 7.15 13.37 3.97
CA PRO A 49 5.85 13.94 4.33
C PRO A 49 4.72 13.02 3.85
N ALA A 50 3.78 12.69 4.74
CA ALA A 50 2.73 11.72 4.43
C ALA A 50 1.83 12.18 3.26
N LYS A 51 1.64 13.49 3.10
CA LYS A 51 0.91 14.09 1.96
C LYS A 51 1.51 13.72 0.59
N ASP A 52 2.82 13.50 0.52
CA ASP A 52 3.52 13.17 -0.74
C ASP A 52 3.33 11.69 -1.12
N LEU A 53 2.85 10.87 -0.17
CA LEU A 53 2.55 9.45 -0.36
C LEU A 53 1.08 9.20 -0.76
N LEU A 54 0.19 10.19 -0.61
CA LEU A 54 -1.23 10.09 -0.97
C LEU A 54 -1.48 9.59 -2.41
N PRO A 55 -0.72 10.02 -3.44
CA PRO A 55 -0.90 9.52 -4.79
C PRO A 55 -0.66 8.01 -4.88
N GLN A 56 0.24 7.45 -4.07
CA GLN A 56 0.63 6.04 -4.14
C GLN A 56 -0.40 5.11 -3.48
N VAL A 57 -1.11 5.58 -2.46
CA VAL A 57 -2.14 4.80 -1.73
C VAL A 57 -3.55 4.93 -2.30
N ARG A 58 -3.79 5.94 -3.16
CA ARG A 58 -5.11 6.22 -3.78
C ARG A 58 -5.39 5.41 -5.05
N ILE A 59 -4.38 4.86 -5.72
CA ILE A 59 -4.58 4.19 -7.03
C ILE A 59 -5.16 2.77 -6.90
N ASN A 60 -5.11 2.16 -5.71
CA ASN A 60 -5.71 0.84 -5.49
C ASN A 60 -7.22 0.92 -5.20
N LYS A 61 -8.02 1.35 -6.19
CA LYS A 61 -9.48 1.17 -6.15
C LYS A 61 -9.93 -0.21 -6.67
N ASN A 62 -9.05 -0.98 -7.29
CA ASN A 62 -9.34 -2.38 -7.65
C ASN A 62 -8.06 -3.17 -7.97
N PRO A 63 -7.51 -3.99 -7.05
CA PRO A 63 -6.32 -4.80 -7.34
C PRO A 63 -6.61 -6.09 -8.13
N LEU A 64 -7.86 -6.34 -8.56
CA LEU A 64 -8.31 -7.62 -9.12
C LEU A 64 -9.24 -7.51 -10.35
N GLN A 65 -9.10 -6.46 -11.17
CA GLN A 65 -9.64 -6.46 -12.55
C GLN A 65 -8.50 -6.45 -13.56
#